data_AF-A0AAD9WQI7-F1
#
_entry.id   AF-A0AAD9WQI7-F1
#
_cell.length_a   1.000
_cell.length_b   1.000
_cell.length_c   1.000
_cell.angle_alpha   90.00
_cell.angle_beta   90.00
_cell.angle_gamma   90.00
#
_symmetry.space_group_name_H-M   'P 1'
#
loop_
_entity.id
_entity.type
_entity.pdbx_description
1 polymer ?
#
loop_
_entity_poly.entity_id
_entity_poly.type
_entity_poly.pdbx_seq_one_letter_code
_entity_poly.pdbx_strand_id
1 'polypeptide(L)' 'MERGLRQGDPLSPFLFNLMVEGLSVLLRKASDLDMLSGATFAGNSLHIAHLQFADDTILFLKPRTEYLINTRSSAWS' A
#
# COMPACT_ATOMS: atom_id res chain seq x y z
N MET A 1 -11.06 25.11 -15.68
CA MET A 1 -11.12 23.99 -14.72
C MET A 1 -11.36 22.72 -15.52
N GLU A 2 -10.29 22.07 -16.00
CA GLU A 2 -10.39 20.76 -16.63
C GLU A 2 -10.51 19.69 -15.55
N ARG A 3 -11.65 19.00 -15.52
CA ARG A 3 -11.92 17.89 -14.62
C ARG A 3 -11.43 16.60 -15.28
N GLY A 4 -10.33 16.05 -14.76
CA GLY A 4 -9.95 14.65 -14.91
C GLY A 4 -9.56 14.19 -16.31
N LEU A 5 -8.69 13.17 -16.36
CA LEU A 5 -8.36 12.46 -17.59
C LEU A 5 -9.64 11.80 -18.13
N ARG A 6 -10.23 12.51 -19.10
CA ARG A 6 -11.27 12.11 -20.05
C ARG A 6 -11.55 10.60 -20.07
N GLN A 7 -12.70 10.22 -19.50
CA GLN A 7 -13.43 9.03 -19.95
C GLN A 7 -13.45 9.03 -21.48
N GLY A 8 -12.82 8.03 -22.10
CA GLY A 8 -12.86 7.86 -23.56
C GLY A 8 -11.60 7.31 -24.22
N ASP A 9 -10.47 7.21 -23.53
CA ASP A 9 -9.28 6.55 -24.10
C ASP A 9 -9.30 5.05 -23.79
N PRO A 10 -9.45 4.15 -24.79
CA PRO A 10 -9.47 2.70 -24.58
C PRO A 10 -8.17 2.17 -23.94
N LEU A 11 -7.10 2.96 -23.90
CA LEU A 11 -5.83 2.60 -23.28
C LEU A 11 -5.76 2.85 -21.76
N SER A 12 -6.54 3.77 -21.20
CA SER A 12 -6.44 4.15 -19.78
C SER A 12 -6.69 2.98 -18.81
N PRO A 13 -7.65 2.07 -19.03
CA PRO A 13 -7.83 0.89 -18.18
C PRO A 13 -6.63 -0.07 -18.23
N PHE A 14 -6.00 -0.19 -19.40
CA PHE A 14 -4.82 -1.04 -19.57
C PHE A 14 -3.61 -0.47 -18.81
N LEU A 15 -3.37 0.84 -18.93
CA LEU A 15 -2.30 1.52 -18.21
C LEU A 15 -2.51 1.49 -16.70
N PHE A 16 -3.76 1.60 -16.23
CA PHE A 16 -4.10 1.46 -14.82
C PHE A 16 -3.75 0.06 -14.29
N ASN A 17 -4.17 -0.99 -15.00
CA ASN A 17 -3.82 -2.37 -14.61
C ASN A 17 -2.32 -2.62 -14.62
N LEU A 18 -1.60 -2.11 -15.63
CA LEU A 18 -0.14 -2.22 -15.72
C LEU A 18 0.56 -1.55 -14.53
N MET A 19 0.12 -0.35 -14.16
CA MET A 19 0.62 0.38 -12.98
C MET A 19 0.36 -0.39 -11.69
N VAL A 20 -0.88 -0.86 -11.50
CA VAL A 20 -1.30 -1.64 -10.33
C VAL A 20 -0.45 -2.89 -10.17
N GLU A 21 -0.28 -3.65 -11.25
CA GLU A 21 0.49 -4.88 -11.26
C GLU A 21 1.99 -4.64 -11.05
N GLY A 22 2.56 -3.62 -11.70
CA GLY A 22 3.94 -3.19 -11.50
C GLY A 22 4.22 -2.76 -10.07
N LEU A 23 3.34 -1.94 -9.49
CA LEU A 23 3.43 -1.53 -8.08
C LEU A 23 3.29 -2.74 -7.15
N SER A 24 2.42 -3.68 -7.49
CA SER A 24 2.21 -4.91 -6.72
C SER A 24 3.46 -5.79 -6.67
N VAL A 25 4.19 -5.92 -7.79
CA VAL A 25 5.49 -6.60 -7.87
C VAL A 25 6.54 -5.90 -7.02
N LEU A 26 6.64 -4.58 -7.09
CA LEU A 26 7.60 -3.81 -6.30
C LEU A 26 7.37 -3.97 -4.80
N LEU A 27 6.11 -3.92 -4.36
CA LEU A 27 5.74 -4.07 -2.96
C LEU A 27 5.98 -5.50 -2.46
N ARG A 28 5.74 -6.53 -3.28
CA ARG A 28 6.13 -7.91 -2.95
C ARG A 28 7.65 -8.03 -2.77
N LYS A 29 8.44 -7.49 -3.71
CA LYS A 29 9.90 -7.52 -3.62
C LYS A 29 10.43 -6.79 -2.37
N ALA A 30 9.84 -5.65 -2.02
CA ALA A 30 10.17 -4.94 -0.79
C ALA A 30 9.78 -5.74 0.47
N SER A 31 8.71 -6.54 0.40
CA SER A 31 8.35 -7.50 1.45
C SER A 31 9.38 -8.62 1.59
N ASP A 32 9.85 -9.18 0.48
CA ASP A 32 10.86 -10.25 0.48
C ASP A 32 12.22 -9.76 1.02
N LEU A 33 12.51 -8.47 0.86
CA LEU A 33 13.69 -7.80 1.42
C LEU A 33 13.51 -7.37 2.89
N ASP A 34 12.41 -7.76 3.54
CA ASP A 34 12.05 -7.38 4.92
C ASP A 34 11.97 -5.86 5.15
N MET A 35 11.80 -5.09 4.06
CA MET A 35 11.57 -3.64 4.10
C MET A 35 10.11 -3.30 4.38
N LEU A 36 9.20 -4.21 4.01
CA LEU A 36 7.77 -4.15 4.30
C LEU A 36 7.36 -5.42 5.03
N SER A 37 6.92 -5.30 6.28
CA SER A 37 6.60 -6.51 7.05
C SER A 37 5.27 -7.17 6.66
N GLY A 38 4.40 -6.50 5.89
CA GLY A 38 3.06 -6.99 5.56
C GLY A 38 2.18 -7.30 6.77
N ALA A 39 0.98 -7.81 6.52
CA ALA A 39 0.10 -8.38 7.53
C ALA A 39 -0.24 -9.82 7.18
N THR A 40 -0.20 -10.69 8.19
CA THR A 40 -0.53 -12.11 8.02
C THR A 40 -1.88 -12.40 8.66
N PHE A 41 -2.76 -13.06 7.92
CA PHE A 41 -4.13 -13.39 8.29
C PHE A 41 -4.36 -14.90 8.24
N ALA A 42 -5.51 -15.35 8.75
CA ALA A 42 -5.97 -16.74 8.68
C ALA A 42 -4.92 -17.77 9.15
N GLY A 43 -4.37 -17.58 10.35
CA GLY A 43 -3.43 -18.54 10.96
C GLY A 43 -2.14 -18.72 10.15
N ASN A 44 -1.62 -17.63 9.59
CA ASN A 44 -0.42 -17.59 8.74
C ASN A 44 -0.56 -18.08 7.29
N SER A 45 -1.78 -18.43 6.85
CA SER A 45 -2.00 -18.90 5.47
C SER A 45 -2.05 -17.79 4.41
N LEU A 46 -2.28 -16.54 4.83
CA LEU A 46 -2.46 -15.41 3.93
C LEU A 46 -1.56 -14.25 4.33
N HIS A 47 -0.60 -13.90 3.49
CA HIS A 47 0.27 -12.75 3.70
C HIS A 47 -0.06 -11.64 2.69
N ILE A 48 -0.45 -10.46 3.18
CA ILE A 48 -0.85 -9.31 2.36
C ILE A 48 0.06 -8.14 2.70
N ALA A 49 0.81 -7.66 1.71
CA ALA A 49 1.63 -6.45 1.84
C ALA A 49 0.83 -5.18 1.51
N HIS A 50 -0.14 -5.25 0.60
CA HIS A 50 -0.90 -4.09 0.13
C HIS A 50 -2.24 -4.49 -0.49
N LEU A 51 -3.16 -3.53 -0.56
CA LEU A 51 -4.45 -3.62 -1.24
C LEU A 51 -4.66 -2.36 -2.08
N GLN A 52 -5.01 -2.52 -3.35
CA GLN A 52 -5.19 -1.41 -4.29
C GLN A 52 -6.63 -1.34 -4.79
N PHE A 53 -7.18 -0.12 -4.78
CA PHE A 53 -8.44 0.27 -5.40
C PHE A 53 -8.17 1.38 -6.43
N ALA A 54 -9.21 1.84 -7.14
CA ALA A 54 -9.08 2.86 -8.18
C ALA A 54 -8.36 4.14 -7.70
N ASP A 55 -8.70 4.60 -6.50
CA ASP A 55 -8.21 5.87 -5.95
C ASP A 55 -7.32 5.69 -4.71
N ASP A 56 -7.33 4.51 -4.09
CA ASP A 56 -6.71 4.28 -2.78
C ASP A 56 -5.76 3.08 -2.80
N THR A 57 -4.61 3.23 -2.14
CA THR A 57 -3.68 2.12 -1.86
C THR A 57 -3.46 2.01 -0.36
N ILE A 58 -3.81 0.86 0.21
CA ILE A 58 -3.58 0.54 1.61
C ILE A 58 -2.31 -0.31 1.72
N LEU A 59 -1.36 0.12 2.54
CA LEU A 59 -0.12 -0.60 2.83
C LEU A 59 -0.15 -1.17 4.24
N PHE A 60 0.19 -2.45 4.38
CA PHE A 60 0.31 -3.10 5.67
C PHE A 60 1.77 -3.09 6.12
N LEU A 61 2.05 -2.35 7.20
CA LEU A 61 3.39 -2.15 7.75
C LEU A 61 3.42 -2.59 9.21
N LYS A 62 4.51 -3.24 9.64
CA LYS A 62 4.82 -3.31 11.07
C LYS A 62 5.65 -2.10 11.46
N PRO A 63 5.38 -1.46 12.61
CA PRO A 63 6.20 -0.37 13.09
C PRO A 63 7.62 -0.89 13.37
N ARG A 64 8.62 -0.21 12.80
CA ARG A 64 10.02 -0.45 13.15
C ARG A 64 10.30 0.25 14.47
N THR A 65 10.69 -0.51 15.50
CA THR A 65 10.88 -0.04 16.88
C THR A 65 11.95 1.06 17.02
N GLU A 66 12.71 1.34 15.96
CA GLU A 66 13.81 2.32 15.92
C GLU A 66 13.35 3.78 15.90
N TYR A 67 12.07 4.07 15.62
CA TYR A 67 11.51 5.44 15.61
C TYR A 67 10.38 5.67 16.63
N LEU A 68 10.10 4.69 17.51
CA LEU A 68 9.07 4.82 18.54
C LEU A 68 9.63 5.57 19.76
N ILE A 69 10.00 6.83 19.57
CA ILE A 69 10.20 7.77 20.69
C ILE A 69 8.79 8.10 21.19
N ASN A 70 8.47 7.57 22.37
CA ASN A 70 7.23 7.73 23.13
C ASN A 70 6.49 9.07 22.92
N THR A 71 5.39 9.09 22.17
CA THR A 71 4.45 10.22 22.10
C THR A 71 3.33 10.13 23.15
N ARG A 72 3.49 9.37 24.26
CA ARG A 72 2.57 9.44 25.41
C ARG A 72 2.95 10.58 26.37
N SER A 73 2.94 11.82 25.91
CA SER A 73 2.88 12.97 26.81
C SER A 73 1.86 14.00 26.31
N SER A 74 0.86 14.23 27.16
CA SER A 74 -0.01 15.41 27.25
C SER A 74 -0.93 15.76 26.06
N ALA A 75 -2.00 14.99 25.83
CA ALA A 75 -3.16 15.46 25.05
C ALA A 75 -4.50 15.41 25.81
N TRP A 76 -4.49 15.03 27.09
CA TRP A 76 -5.66 15.16 27.96
C TRP A 76 -5.22 15.76 29.30
N SER A 77 -5.20 17.08 29.34
CA SER A 77 -5.36 17.91 30.54
C SER A 77 -6.09 19.17 30.12
#